data_AF-A0A811LJ37-F1
#
_entry.id   AF-A0A811LJ37-F1
#
_cell.length_a   1.000
_cell.length_b   1.000
_cell.length_c   1.000
_cell.angle_alpha   90.00
_cell.angle_beta   90.00
_cell.angle_gamma   90.00
#
_symmetry.space_group_name_H-M   'P 1'
#
loop_
_entity.id
_entity.type
_entity.pdbx_description
1 polymer ?
#
loop_
_entity_poly.entity_id
_entity_poly.type
_entity_poly.pdbx_seq_one_letter_code
_entity_poly.pdbx_strand_id
1 'polypeptide(L)'
;MFKKCAEVGVEVTIYSNGEAARFPNTGRIIELLNDTVYMDGVTFVSSAGNNGPALSTGGAPGAASLAAISVGAYIPPEGVDLLYGARTKHDGNLYTWSSRGPV
;
A
#
# COMPACT_ATOMS: atom_id res chain seq x y z
N MET A 1 14.27 8.72 -5.68
CA MET A 1 13.39 8.88 -4.51
C MET A 1 13.80 7.96 -3.37
N PHE A 2 13.75 6.63 -3.51
CA PHE A 2 14.05 5.66 -2.44
C PHE A 2 15.35 5.96 -1.66
N LYS A 3 16.51 5.94 -2.33
CA LYS A 3 17.79 6.32 -1.69
C LYS A 3 17.87 7.77 -1.23
N LYS A 4 17.08 8.67 -1.83
CA LYS A 4 17.08 10.08 -1.44
C LYS A 4 16.56 10.26 -0.02
N CYS A 5 15.56 9.47 0.39
CA CYS A 5 15.04 9.50 1.76
C CYS A 5 16.14 9.17 2.79
N ALA A 6 16.97 8.17 2.50
CA ALA A 6 18.13 7.83 3.33
C ALA A 6 19.18 8.96 3.33
N GLU A 7 19.52 9.53 2.16
CA GLU A 7 20.49 10.62 2.04
C GLU A 7 20.11 11.87 2.85
N VAL A 8 18.81 12.17 2.94
CA VAL A 8 18.31 13.33 3.72
C VAL A 8 18.05 12.99 5.20
N GLY A 9 18.27 11.75 5.62
CA GLY A 9 18.10 11.30 7.01
C GLY A 9 16.66 11.12 7.45
N VAL A 10 15.75 10.75 6.55
CA VAL A 10 14.34 10.47 6.89
C VAL A 10 14.20 9.05 7.43
N GLU A 11 13.50 8.90 8.55
CA GLU A 11 13.26 7.60 9.19
C GLU A 11 12.04 6.85 8.60
N VAL A 12 11.02 7.59 8.12
CA VAL A 12 9.78 7.02 7.60
C VAL A 12 9.37 7.70 6.30
N THR A 13 9.03 6.91 5.28
CA THR A 13 8.49 7.40 3.99
C THR A 13 7.09 6.85 3.76
N ILE A 14 6.19 7.72 3.29
CA ILE A 14 4.83 7.35 2.88
C ILE A 14 4.72 7.52 1.36
N TYR A 15 4.27 6.46 0.69
CA TYR A 15 4.16 6.40 -0.76
C TYR A 15 2.75 5.97 -1.20
N SER A 16 1.92 6.97 -1.53
CA SER A 16 0.52 6.75 -1.97
C SER A 16 0.41 6.69 -3.49
N ASN A 17 1.30 5.94 -4.13
CA ASN A 17 1.28 5.71 -5.57
C ASN A 17 1.72 4.27 -5.88
N GLY A 18 1.37 3.76 -7.04
CA GLY A 18 1.75 2.41 -7.44
C GLY A 18 1.08 1.95 -8.71
N GLU A 19 1.54 0.83 -9.23
CA GLU A 19 1.06 0.23 -10.48
C GLU A 19 0.90 -1.29 -10.33
N ALA A 20 0.14 -1.89 -11.25
CA ALA A 20 0.06 -3.35 -11.31
C ALA A 20 1.44 -3.95 -11.63
N ALA A 21 1.78 -5.07 -10.97
CA ALA A 21 3.00 -5.81 -11.22
C ALA A 21 2.66 -7.26 -11.58
N ARG A 22 3.30 -7.75 -12.64
CA ARG A 22 3.14 -9.15 -13.07
C ARG A 22 3.88 -10.13 -12.17
N PHE A 23 5.07 -9.74 -11.70
CA PHE A 23 5.92 -10.56 -10.86
C PHE A 23 6.16 -9.83 -9.55
N PRO A 24 5.72 -10.37 -8.41
CA PRO A 24 5.98 -9.77 -7.12
C PRO A 24 7.44 -9.98 -6.70
N ASN A 25 7.90 -9.13 -5.80
CA ASN A 25 9.17 -9.19 -5.10
C ASN A 25 10.41 -9.28 -6.00
N THR A 26 10.36 -8.66 -7.18
CA THR A 26 11.49 -8.65 -8.13
C THR A 26 11.55 -7.35 -8.94
N GLY A 27 12.72 -7.08 -9.52
CA GLY A 27 12.99 -5.92 -10.36
C GLY A 27 13.65 -4.74 -9.64
N ARG A 28 14.18 -3.81 -10.43
CA ARG A 28 15.07 -2.75 -9.95
C ARG A 28 14.50 -1.87 -8.84
N ILE A 29 13.19 -1.58 -8.90
CA ILE A 29 12.52 -0.76 -7.88
C ILE A 29 12.46 -1.51 -6.54
N ILE A 30 12.20 -2.82 -6.56
CA ILE A 30 12.14 -3.64 -5.35
C ILE A 30 13.53 -3.80 -4.74
N GLU A 31 14.57 -3.97 -5.55
CA GLU A 31 15.96 -3.98 -5.07
C GLU A 31 16.33 -2.68 -4.35
N LEU A 32 16.02 -1.52 -4.97
CA LEU A 32 16.29 -0.22 -4.34
C LEU A 32 15.49 -0.02 -3.05
N LEU A 33 14.24 -0.50 -3.02
CA LEU A 33 13.41 -0.47 -1.83
C LEU A 33 13.99 -1.35 -0.73
N ASN A 34 14.45 -2.57 -1.05
CA ASN A 34 15.12 -3.47 -0.13
C ASN A 34 16.38 -2.82 0.47
N ASP A 35 17.22 -2.19 -0.35
CA ASP A 35 18.40 -1.47 0.14
C ASP A 35 17.99 -0.33 1.09
N THR A 36 16.98 0.45 0.73
CA THR A 36 16.53 1.59 1.53
C THR A 36 15.97 1.15 2.88
N VAL A 37 15.25 0.03 2.93
CA VAL A 37 14.66 -0.47 4.17
C VAL A 37 15.67 -1.23 5.02
N TYR A 38 16.34 -2.23 4.46
CA TYR A 38 17.17 -3.16 5.22
C TYR A 38 18.60 -2.66 5.44
N MET A 39 19.14 -1.85 4.53
CA MET A 39 20.51 -1.32 4.67
C MET A 39 20.52 0.09 5.26
N ASP A 40 19.62 0.97 4.80
CA ASP A 40 19.59 2.35 5.29
C ASP A 40 18.63 2.55 6.49
N GLY A 41 17.81 1.55 6.84
CA GLY A 41 16.94 1.58 8.03
C GLY A 41 15.68 2.44 7.90
N VAL A 42 15.31 2.87 6.69
CA VAL A 42 14.10 3.68 6.47
C VAL A 42 12.87 2.79 6.48
N THR A 43 11.87 3.12 7.30
CA THR A 43 10.57 2.45 7.23
C THR A 43 9.78 2.93 6.02
N PHE A 44 9.42 2.02 5.11
CA PHE A 44 8.69 2.36 3.91
C PHE A 44 7.23 1.90 4.00
N VAL A 45 6.30 2.85 3.97
CA VAL A 45 4.85 2.62 4.00
C VAL A 45 4.26 2.98 2.65
N SER A 46 3.44 2.09 2.09
CA SER A 46 2.82 2.28 0.78
C SER A 46 1.35 1.91 0.82
N SER A 47 0.52 2.57 0.00
CA SER A 47 -0.85 2.10 -0.22
C SER A 47 -0.86 0.71 -0.87
N ALA A 48 -1.84 -0.12 -0.53
CA ALA A 48 -2.06 -1.43 -1.17
C ALA A 48 -2.56 -1.29 -2.62
N GLY A 49 -3.27 -0.20 -2.91
CA GLY A 49 -3.87 0.09 -4.20
C GLY A 49 -5.40 0.18 -4.14
N ASN A 50 -5.97 0.66 -5.24
CA ASN A 50 -7.40 0.92 -5.37
C ASN A 50 -8.07 0.03 -6.43
N ASN A 51 -7.53 -1.18 -6.65
CA ASN A 51 -7.94 -2.09 -7.73
C ASN A 51 -8.79 -3.27 -7.22
N GLY A 52 -9.31 -3.21 -5.98
CA GLY A 52 -10.26 -4.18 -5.47
C GLY A 52 -11.60 -4.20 -6.24
N PRO A 53 -12.54 -5.11 -5.91
CA PRO A 53 -12.58 -5.97 -4.73
C PRO A 53 -12.04 -7.39 -4.92
N ALA A 54 -11.49 -7.72 -6.09
CA ALA A 54 -10.94 -9.05 -6.32
C ALA A 54 -9.68 -9.28 -5.45
N LEU A 55 -9.42 -10.55 -5.11
CA LEU A 55 -8.14 -10.97 -4.55
C LEU A 55 -7.02 -10.72 -5.57
N SER A 56 -5.77 -10.61 -5.09
CA SER A 56 -4.59 -10.41 -5.94
C SER A 56 -4.61 -9.14 -6.77
N THR A 57 -5.06 -8.07 -6.13
CA THR A 57 -5.14 -6.72 -6.72
C THR A 57 -4.15 -5.74 -6.11
N GLY A 58 -3.27 -6.22 -5.21
CA GLY A 58 -2.16 -5.44 -4.68
C GLY A 58 -1.14 -5.08 -5.76
N GLY A 59 -0.63 -3.85 -5.74
CA GLY A 59 0.34 -3.35 -6.72
C GLY A 59 1.76 -3.16 -6.20
N ALA A 60 2.70 -2.93 -7.11
CA ALA A 60 4.04 -2.46 -6.81
C ALA A 60 4.05 -0.94 -6.50
N PRO A 61 5.00 -0.46 -5.68
CA PRO A 61 6.05 -1.25 -5.01
C PRO A 61 5.58 -1.84 -3.67
N GLY A 62 4.50 -1.34 -3.08
CA GLY A 62 4.09 -1.66 -1.71
C GLY A 62 3.66 -3.09 -1.50
N ALA A 63 2.52 -3.48 -2.10
CA ALA A 63 1.93 -4.80 -1.88
C ALA A 63 2.72 -5.92 -2.59
N ALA A 64 3.50 -5.57 -3.62
CA ALA A 64 4.35 -6.49 -4.37
C ALA A 64 5.79 -6.57 -3.81
N SER A 65 6.09 -6.07 -2.60
CA SER A 65 7.41 -6.16 -1.96
C SER A 65 7.30 -6.75 -0.56
N LEU A 66 8.34 -7.45 -0.11
CA LEU A 66 8.46 -7.87 1.29
C LEU A 66 9.01 -6.76 2.20
N ALA A 67 9.64 -5.73 1.65
CA ALA A 67 10.26 -4.66 2.43
C ALA A 67 9.32 -3.51 2.82
N ALA A 68 8.16 -3.39 2.18
CA ALA A 68 7.22 -2.31 2.45
C ALA A 68 6.06 -2.75 3.34
N ILE A 69 5.60 -1.84 4.19
CA ILE A 69 4.32 -1.98 4.88
C ILE A 69 3.22 -1.51 3.92
N SER A 70 2.43 -2.47 3.42
CA SER A 70 1.31 -2.17 2.52
C SER A 70 0.01 -1.93 3.29
N VAL A 71 -0.66 -0.82 3.02
CA VAL A 71 -1.83 -0.36 3.79
C VAL A 71 -3.08 -0.34 2.92
N GLY A 72 -4.10 -1.13 3.30
CA GLY A 72 -5.43 -1.11 2.72
C GLY A 72 -6.33 -0.02 3.33
N ALA A 73 -7.41 0.31 2.66
CA ALA A 73 -8.36 1.32 3.11
C ALA A 73 -9.55 0.66 3.81
N TYR A 74 -9.81 1.04 5.06
CA TYR A 74 -10.94 0.58 5.87
C TYR A 74 -11.95 1.70 6.07
N ILE A 75 -13.24 1.36 6.02
CA ILE A 75 -14.34 2.24 6.37
C ILE A 75 -15.09 1.69 7.60
N PRO A 76 -15.19 2.45 8.70
CA PRO A 76 -15.98 2.06 9.86
C PRO A 76 -17.49 2.21 9.57
N PRO A 77 -18.38 1.53 10.32
CA PRO A 77 -19.83 1.59 10.11
C PRO A 77 -20.38 3.02 10.02
N GLU A 78 -19.95 3.90 10.92
CA GLU A 78 -20.36 5.31 11.00
C GLU A 78 -19.87 6.15 9.81
N GLY A 79 -18.77 5.73 9.17
CA GLY A 79 -18.19 6.44 8.04
C GLY A 79 -18.97 6.27 6.75
N VAL A 80 -19.67 5.13 6.57
CA VAL A 80 -20.36 4.80 5.31
C VAL A 80 -21.54 5.76 5.07
N ASP A 81 -22.34 6.04 6.10
CA ASP A 81 -23.45 6.98 6.02
C ASP A 81 -22.93 8.43 5.95
N LEU A 82 -22.01 8.80 6.86
CA LEU A 82 -21.51 10.16 6.96
C LEU A 82 -20.77 10.65 5.70
N LEU A 83 -19.92 9.81 5.11
CA LEU A 83 -19.06 10.20 3.98
C LEU A 83 -19.71 9.96 2.61
N TYR A 84 -20.65 9.01 2.51
CA TYR A 84 -21.19 8.55 1.23
C TYR A 84 -22.72 8.51 1.16
N GLY A 85 -23.43 8.93 2.21
CA GLY A 85 -24.89 8.98 2.23
C GLY A 85 -25.56 7.62 2.03
N ALA A 86 -24.95 6.55 2.54
CA ALA A 86 -25.44 5.21 2.33
C ALA A 86 -26.82 5.00 2.98
N ARG A 87 -27.76 4.49 2.19
CA ARG A 87 -29.14 4.24 2.64
C ARG A 87 -29.25 3.12 3.68
N THR A 88 -28.29 2.23 3.70
CA THR A 88 -28.25 1.05 4.57
C THR A 88 -27.03 1.13 5.47
N LYS A 89 -27.22 0.81 6.75
CA LYS A 89 -26.09 0.63 7.67
C LYS A 89 -25.34 -0.65 7.26
N HIS A 90 -24.01 -0.55 7.28
CA HIS A 90 -23.13 -1.67 7.00
C HIS A 90 -22.15 -1.84 8.16
N ASP A 91 -21.74 -3.08 8.41
CA ASP A 91 -20.62 -3.35 9.29
C ASP A 91 -19.33 -2.75 8.69
N GLY A 92 -18.36 -2.46 9.55
CA GLY A 92 -17.10 -1.90 9.12
C GLY A 92 -16.35 -2.89 8.24
N ASN A 93 -15.86 -2.42 7.10
CA ASN A 93 -15.23 -3.27 6.09
C ASN A 93 -14.12 -2.51 5.36
N LEU A 94 -13.35 -3.20 4.52
CA LEU A 94 -12.50 -2.54 3.54
C LEU A 94 -13.38 -1.75 2.56
N TYR A 95 -12.87 -0.59 2.12
CA TYR A 95 -13.44 0.08 0.97
C TYR A 95 -13.53 -0.89 -0.21
N THR A 96 -14.61 -0.78 -0.99
CA THR A 96 -14.89 -1.71 -2.09
C THR A 96 -13.72 -1.80 -3.06
N TRP A 97 -13.11 -0.66 -3.38
CA TRP A 97 -11.94 -0.52 -4.24
C TRP A 97 -10.60 -0.82 -3.54
N SER A 98 -10.53 -0.99 -2.22
CA SER A 98 -9.26 -1.33 -1.57
C SER A 98 -8.72 -2.65 -2.13
N SER A 99 -7.50 -2.64 -2.65
CA SER A 99 -6.82 -3.83 -3.13
C SER A 99 -6.72 -4.90 -2.04
N ARG A 100 -6.75 -6.17 -2.45
CA ARG A 100 -6.73 -7.33 -1.56
C ARG A 100 -5.59 -8.27 -1.94
N GLY A 101 -4.95 -8.85 -0.92
CA GLY A 101 -3.98 -9.93 -1.10
C GLY A 101 -4.65 -11.27 -1.41
N PRO A 102 -3.86 -12.36 -1.56
CA PRO A 102 -2.40 -12.38 -1.68
C PRO A 102 -1.94 -11.69 -2.97
N VAL A 103 -0.68 -11.28 -3.09
CA VAL A 103 -0.11 -10.63 -4.29
C VAL A 103 0.85 -11.58 -5.01
#